data_AF-A0A6P1UCN2-F1
#
_entry.id   AF-A0A6P1UCN2-F1
#
_cell.length_a   1.000
_cell.length_b   1.000
_cell.length_c   1.000
_cell.angle_alpha   90.00
_cell.angle_beta   90.00
_cell.angle_gamma   90.00
#
_symmetry.space_group_name_H-M   'P 1'
#
loop_
_entity.id
_entity.type
_entity.pdbx_description
1 polymer ?
#
loop_
_entity_poly.entity_id
_entity_poly.type
_entity_poly.pdbx_seq_one_letter_code
_entity_poly.pdbx_strand_id
1 'polypeptide(L)' 'MQALETIVQKLERGELRLEESLELFQQGMALSQQCRSVLEHAELQVRTLLKSEMTNSADATAPSSSPTDDDSADTPTLL' A
#
# COMPACT_ATOMS: atom_id res chain seq x y z
N MET A 1 18.92 -8.78 3.18
CA MET A 1 18.56 -9.60 4.36
C MET A 1 19.75 -10.35 4.95
N GLN A 2 20.55 -11.08 4.15
CA GLN A 2 21.70 -11.88 4.64
C GLN A 2 22.66 -11.16 5.60
N ALA A 3 22.92 -9.86 5.39
CA ALA A 3 23.78 -9.08 6.28
C ALA A 3 23.19 -8.92 7.69
N LEU A 4 21.88 -8.70 7.82
CA LEU A 4 21.20 -8.58 9.11
C LEU A 4 21.18 -9.92 9.84
N GLU A 5 20.90 -11.02 9.13
CA GLU A 5 20.95 -12.38 9.68
C GLU A 5 22.35 -12.71 10.22
N THR A 6 23.38 -12.35 9.45
CA THR A 6 24.77 -12.52 9.89
C THR A 6 25.03 -11.74 11.17
N ILE A 7 24.62 -10.48 11.25
CA ILE A 7 24.79 -9.63 12.44
C ILE A 7 24.09 -10.25 13.66
N VAL A 8 22.83 -10.68 13.52
CA VAL A 8 22.07 -11.35 14.59
C VAL A 8 22.82 -12.59 15.07
N GLN A 9 23.26 -13.45 14.15
CA GLN A 9 24.06 -14.63 14.51
C GLN A 9 25.35 -14.27 15.25
N LYS A 10 26.04 -13.17 14.89
CA LYS A 10 27.26 -12.76 15.61
C LYS A 10 26.94 -12.29 17.04
N LEU A 11 25.87 -11.51 17.20
CA LEU A 11 25.42 -11.00 18.50
C LEU A 11 24.97 -12.13 19.43
N GLU A 12 24.24 -13.12 18.90
CA GLU A 12 23.75 -14.26 19.67
C GLU A 12 24.85 -15.20 20.18
N ARG A 13 26.01 -15.26 19.50
CA ARG A 13 27.16 -16.06 19.95
C ARG A 13 27.78 -15.51 21.24
N GLY A 14 27.67 -14.21 21.51
CA GLY A 14 28.15 -13.60 22.76
C GLY A 14 29.68 -13.56 22.95
N GLU A 15 30.47 -13.88 21.91
CA GLU A 15 31.95 -13.89 21.96
C GLU A 15 32.59 -12.52 21.66
N LEU A 16 31.77 -11.50 21.44
CA LEU A 16 32.20 -10.17 21.02
C LEU A 16 32.55 -9.28 22.21
N ARG A 17 33.49 -8.36 22.01
CA ARG A 17 33.69 -7.26 22.96
C ARG A 17 32.48 -6.33 22.96
N LEU A 18 32.34 -5.55 24.03
CA LEU A 18 31.22 -4.62 24.19
C LEU A 18 31.17 -3.61 23.03
N GLU A 19 32.31 -3.03 22.67
CA GLU A 19 32.42 -2.06 21.57
C GLU A 19 31.98 -2.68 20.24
N GLU A 20 32.46 -3.90 19.93
CA GLU A 20 32.07 -4.63 18.71
C GLU A 20 30.58 -4.97 18.69
N SER A 21 30.02 -5.32 19.85
CA SER A 21 28.59 -5.60 20.00
C SER A 21 27.75 -4.36 19.75
N LEU A 22 28.20 -3.19 20.23
CA LEU A 22 27.52 -1.92 20.02
C LEU A 22 27.56 -1.49 18.55
N GLU A 23 28.70 -1.65 17.88
CA GLU A 23 28.82 -1.36 16.44
C GLU A 23 27.90 -2.25 15.61
N LEU A 24 27.91 -3.57 15.87
CA LEU A 24 27.05 -4.53 15.17
C LEU A 24 25.56 -4.25 15.45
N PHE A 25 25.20 -3.87 16.67
CA PHE A 25 23.83 -3.50 17.01
C PHE A 25 23.35 -2.28 16.22
N GLN A 26 24.17 -1.22 16.14
CA GLN A 26 23.83 -0.02 15.35
C GLN A 26 23.67 -0.34 13.86
N GLN A 27 24.58 -1.16 13.31
CA GLN A 27 24.47 -1.62 11.93
C GLN A 27 23.21 -2.46 11.70
N GLY A 28 22.88 -3.35 12.64
CA GLY A 28 21.66 -4.17 12.60
C GLY A 28 20.39 -3.31 12.61
N MET A 29 20.36 -2.26 13.45
CA MET A 29 19.25 -1.32 13.47
C MET A 29 19.05 -0.60 12.14
N ALA A 30 20.13 -0.08 11.54
CA ALA A 30 20.06 0.60 10.25
C ALA A 30 19.54 -0.33 9.14
N LEU A 31 20.05 -1.56 9.08
CA LEU A 31 19.59 -2.56 8.10
C LEU A 31 18.13 -2.95 8.31
N SER A 32 17.69 -3.08 9.58
CA SER A 32 16.30 -3.38 9.92
C SER A 32 15.35 -2.28 9.44
N GLN A 33 15.74 -1.01 9.66
CA GLN A 33 14.96 0.14 9.21
C GLN A 33 14.89 0.22 7.68
N GLN A 34 16.00 -0.08 6.99
CA GLN A 34 16.01 -0.16 5.53
C GLN A 34 15.07 -1.26 5.01
N CYS A 35 15.08 -2.46 5.62
CA CYS A 35 14.18 -3.54 5.22
C CYS A 35 12.71 -3.14 5.37
N ARG A 36 12.37 -2.44 6.46
CA ARG A 36 11.01 -1.93 6.67
C ARG A 36 10.60 -0.94 5.58
N SER A 37 11.45 0.01 5.23
CA SER A 37 11.17 0.97 4.16
C SER A 37 10.95 0.30 2.81
N VAL A 38 11.74 -0.74 2.49
CA VAL A 38 11.55 -1.53 1.26
C VAL A 38 10.19 -2.22 1.24
N LEU A 39 9.77 -2.82 2.36
CA LEU A 39 8.47 -3.49 2.48
C LEU A 39 7.32 -2.49 2.36
N GLU A 40 7.40 -1.34 3.03
CA GLU A 40 6.41 -0.26 2.93
C GLU A 40 6.26 0.22 1.49
N HIS A 41 7.38 0.40 0.78
CA HIS A 41 7.34 0.81 -0.62
C HIS A 41 6.70 -0.25 -1.51
N ALA A 42 7.08 -1.52 -1.34
CA ALA A 42 6.50 -2.63 -2.09
C ALA A 42 4.98 -2.73 -1.86
N GLU A 43 4.53 -2.58 -0.61
CA GLU A 43 3.10 -2.57 -0.29
C GLU A 43 2.35 -1.42 -0.98
N LEU A 44 2.93 -0.21 -0.99
CA LEU A 44 2.34 0.94 -1.67
C LEU A 44 2.26 0.74 -3.19
N GLN A 45 3.27 0.13 -3.80
CA GLN A 45 3.26 -0.20 -5.22
C GLN A 45 2.13 -1.19 -5.54
N VAL A 46 2.00 -2.27 -4.76
CA VAL A 46 0.92 -3.26 -4.94
C VAL A 46 -0.45 -2.60 -4.81
N ARG A 47 -0.67 -1.77 -3.78
CA ARG A 47 -1.93 -1.04 -3.60
C ARG A 47 -2.26 -0.13 -4.78
N THR A 48 -1.26 0.56 -5.32
CA THR A 48 -1.44 1.45 -6.48
C THR A 48 -1.84 0.66 -7.73
N LEU A 49 -1.17 -0.46 -7.99
CA LEU A 49 -1.50 -1.33 -9.12
C LEU A 49 -2.92 -1.88 -9.01
N LEU A 50 -3.31 -2.41 -7.84
CA LEU A 50 -4.67 -2.92 -7.62
C LEU A 50 -5.75 -1.84 -7.80
N LYS A 51 -5.47 -0.60 -7.36
CA LYS A 51 -6.40 0.52 -7.56
C LYS A 51 -6.53 0.89 -9.03
N SER A 52 -5.43 0.89 -9.78
CA SER A 52 -5.42 1.16 -11.23
C SER A 52 -6.23 0.13 -12.03
N GLU A 53 -6.10 -1.15 -11.70
CA GLU A 53 -6.89 -2.22 -12.34
C GLU A 53 -8.40 -2.05 -12.07
N MET A 54 -8.76 -1.60 -10.86
CA MET A 54 -10.16 -1.35 -10.50
C MET A 54 -10.75 -0.14 -11.22
N THR A 55 -9.97 0.92 -11.46
CA THR A 55 -10.45 2.10 -12.21
C THR A 55 -10.60 1.83 -13.70
N ASN A 56 -9.73 1.00 -14.29
CA ASN A 56 -9.83 0.63 -15.71
C ASN A 56 -11.02 -0.30 -16.02
N SER A 57 -11.56 -0.98 -14.99
CA SER A 57 -12.70 -1.89 -15.14
C SER A 57 -14.06 -1.20 -14.99
N ALA A 58 -14.10 0.05 -14.50
CA ALA A 58 -15.33 0.79 -14.23
C ALA A 58 -15.85 1.63 -15.40
N ASP A 59 -15.11 1.74 -16.51
CA ASP A 59 -15.44 2.58 -17.67
C ASP A 59 -16.24 1.83 -18.77
N ALA A 60 -16.71 0.61 -18.52
CA ALA A 60 -17.46 -0.20 -19.49
C ALA A 60 -18.99 -0.21 -19.28
N THR A 61 -19.53 0.57 -18.35
CA THR A 61 -21.00 0.68 -18.17
C THR A 61 -21.45 2.08 -18.59
N ALA A 62 -21.76 2.20 -19.87
CA ALA A 62 -22.45 3.36 -20.43
C ALA A 62 -23.70 3.70 -19.59
N PRO A 63 -23.95 4.98 -19.24
CA PRO A 63 -25.25 5.36 -18.73
C PRO A 63 -26.23 5.21 -19.90
N SER A 64 -27.07 4.17 -19.85
CA SER A 64 -28.21 4.05 -20.74
C SER A 64 -29.13 5.24 -20.50
N SER A 65 -28.97 6.26 -21.34
CA SER A 65 -29.93 7.32 -21.54
C SER A 65 -31.26 6.71 -21.96
N SER A 66 -32.28 6.81 -21.11
CA SER A 66 -33.66 6.89 -21.58
C SER A 66 -34.13 8.33 -21.34
N PRO A 67 -34.17 9.18 -22.39
CA PRO A 67 -35.00 10.37 -22.33
C PRO A 67 -36.44 9.89 -22.50
N THR A 68 -37.20 9.90 -21.41
CA THR A 68 -38.66 9.84 -21.53
C THR A 68 -39.16 11.26 -21.35
N ASP A 69 -39.08 12.03 -22.44
CA ASP A 69 -40.08 13.06 -22.70
C ASP A 69 -41.38 12.28 -22.98
N ASP A 70 -42.29 12.25 -22.02
CA ASP A 70 -43.70 12.03 -22.30
C ASP A 70 -44.49 13.25 -21.83
N ASP A 71 -45.25 13.73 -22.79
CA ASP A 71 -45.86 15.03 -22.92
C ASP A 71 -47.27 15.02 -22.33
N SER A 72 -47.72 16.19 -21.86
CA SER A 72 -49.12 16.58 -21.72
C SER A 72 -50.05 15.78 -20.78
N ALA A 73 -50.40 16.39 -19.65
CA ALA A 73 -51.81 16.72 -19.39
C ALA A 73 -51.92 17.85 -18.37
N ASP A 74 -52.21 19.03 -18.90
CA ASP A 74 -52.88 20.14 -18.22
C ASP A 74 -54.12 19.65 -17.47
N THR A 75 -54.17 19.86 -16.16
CA THR A 75 -55.43 20.06 -15.44
C THR A 75 -55.22 21.09 -14.33
N PRO A 76 -55.77 22.31 -14.45
CA PRO A 76 -55.93 23.20 -13.31
C PRO A 76 -57.16 22.76 -12.50
N THR A 77 -57.35 23.35 -11.30
CA THR A 77 -58.59 23.36 -10.45
C THR A 77 -58.43 22.55 -9.16
N LEU A 78 -58.70 23.04 -7.94
CA LEU A 78 -58.95 24.37 -7.34
C LEU A 78 -59.12 24.12 -5.81
N LEU A 79 -58.86 25.15 -4.99
CA LEU A 79 -59.18 25.32 -3.56
C LEU A 79 -58.41 24.48 -2.53
#